data_AF-X8E3H8-F1
#
_entry.id   AF-X8E3H8-F1
#
_cell.length_a   1.000
_cell.length_b   1.000
_cell.length_c   1.000
_cell.angle_alpha   90.00
_cell.angle_beta   90.00
_cell.angle_gamma   90.00
#
_symmetry.space_group_name_H-M   'P 1'
#
loop_
_entity.id
_entity.type
_entity.pdbx_description
1 polymer ?
#
loop_
_entity_poly.entity_id
_entity_poly.type
_entity_poly.pdbx_seq_one_letter_code
_entity_poly.pdbx_strand_id
1 'polypeptide(L)'
;MGPGDILTRLTAPVIRGLGVGIVPAATRGGQRNLFTVGAVPEVARPWSSYAPTVVRLPDGRIKLSTKFTRLTGRSPILLAGMTPTTVDAKIVAAAANAGHWAELAGAGKSPKRFSITASRR
;
A
#
# COMPACT_ATOMS: atom_id res chain seq x y z
N MET A 1 -9.41 -26.32 -23.77
CA MET A 1 -10.62 -26.24 -22.93
C MET A 1 -10.72 -27.54 -22.14
N GLY A 2 -10.85 -27.48 -20.81
CA GLY A 2 -10.99 -28.65 -19.94
C GLY A 2 -12.38 -28.69 -19.29
N PRO A 3 -12.76 -29.82 -18.67
CA PRO A 3 -14.04 -29.93 -17.98
C PRO A 3 -14.11 -29.01 -16.74
N GLY A 4 -15.27 -28.38 -16.53
CA GLY A 4 -15.53 -27.54 -15.35
C GLY A 4 -14.64 -26.31 -15.23
N ASP A 5 -14.17 -26.03 -14.01
CA ASP A 5 -13.34 -24.86 -13.66
C ASP A 5 -11.98 -25.23 -13.03
N ILE A 6 -11.60 -26.50 -13.04
CA ILE A 6 -10.40 -27.02 -12.36
C ILE A 6 -9.14 -26.30 -12.86
N LEU A 7 -8.97 -26.18 -14.18
CA LEU A 7 -7.80 -25.52 -14.76
C LEU A 7 -7.75 -24.04 -14.39
N THR A 8 -8.91 -23.37 -14.32
CA THR A 8 -9.01 -21.97 -13.88
C THR A 8 -8.58 -21.82 -12.43
N ARG A 9 -9.02 -22.70 -11.52
CA ARG A 9 -8.61 -22.67 -10.11
C ARG A 9 -7.12 -22.97 -9.92
N LEU A 10 -6.59 -23.92 -10.68
CA LEU A 10 -5.18 -24.29 -10.62
C LEU A 10 -4.26 -23.17 -11.13
N THR A 11 -4.67 -22.46 -12.19
CA THR A 11 -3.85 -21.41 -12.81
C THR A 11 -4.00 -20.04 -12.14
N ALA A 12 -5.10 -19.77 -11.44
CA ALA A 12 -5.35 -18.47 -10.78
C ALA A 12 -4.20 -17.97 -9.88
N PRO A 13 -3.55 -18.80 -9.04
CA PRO A 13 -2.40 -18.36 -8.24
C PRO A 13 -1.16 -18.08 -9.08
N VAL A 14 -0.95 -18.84 -10.16
CA VAL A 14 0.24 -18.74 -11.04
C VAL A 14 0.27 -17.43 -11.80
N ILE A 15 -0.90 -16.95 -12.26
CA ILE A 15 -1.01 -15.70 -13.03
C ILE A 15 -1.35 -14.47 -12.16
N ARG A 16 -1.45 -14.65 -10.83
CA ARG A 16 -1.82 -13.56 -9.91
C ARG A 16 -0.81 -12.43 -10.01
N GLY A 17 -1.31 -11.20 -10.15
CA GLY A 17 -0.46 -10.01 -10.25
C GLY A 17 0.04 -9.69 -11.66
N LEU A 18 -0.27 -10.51 -12.67
CA LEU A 18 0.11 -10.25 -14.07
C LEU A 18 -0.90 -9.42 -14.84
N GLY A 19 -2.08 -9.14 -14.28
CA GLY A 19 -3.14 -8.44 -15.02
C GLY A 19 -3.84 -9.31 -16.06
N VAL A 20 -3.79 -10.64 -15.89
CA VAL A 20 -4.44 -11.61 -16.78
C VAL A 20 -5.77 -12.06 -16.18
N GLY A 21 -6.86 -11.95 -16.95
CA GLY A 21 -8.17 -12.51 -16.61
C GLY A 21 -8.33 -13.94 -17.14
N ILE A 22 -9.03 -14.78 -16.38
CA ILE A 22 -9.35 -16.16 -16.79
C ILE A 22 -10.84 -16.43 -16.63
N VAL A 23 -11.42 -17.13 -17.61
CA VAL A 23 -12.86 -17.45 -17.63
C VAL A 23 -13.06 -18.96 -17.81
N PRO A 24 -13.81 -19.63 -16.92
CA PRO A 24 -14.09 -21.07 -17.04
C PRO A 24 -15.19 -21.32 -18.08
N ALA A 25 -14.80 -21.47 -19.34
CA ALA A 25 -15.71 -21.55 -20.49
C ALA A 25 -16.68 -22.76 -20.47
N ALA A 26 -16.35 -23.83 -19.73
CA ALA A 26 -17.22 -24.99 -19.58
C ALA A 26 -18.33 -24.83 -18.52
N THR A 27 -18.41 -23.66 -17.87
CA THR A 27 -19.44 -23.38 -16.85
C THR A 27 -20.49 -22.41 -17.40
N ARG A 28 -21.75 -22.55 -16.95
CA ARG A 28 -22.82 -21.58 -17.31
C ARG A 28 -22.47 -20.14 -16.93
N GLY A 29 -21.80 -19.95 -15.79
CA GLY A 29 -21.32 -18.64 -15.35
C GLY A 29 -20.25 -18.07 -16.27
N GLY A 30 -19.24 -18.86 -16.65
CA GLY A 30 -18.21 -18.43 -17.59
C GLY A 30 -18.75 -18.17 -18.99
N GLN A 31 -19.72 -18.95 -19.46
CA GLN A 31 -20.40 -18.70 -20.74
C GLN A 31 -21.16 -17.38 -20.71
N ARG A 32 -21.90 -17.08 -19.63
CA ARG A 32 -22.55 -15.77 -19.48
C ARG A 32 -21.53 -14.63 -19.55
N ASN A 33 -20.39 -14.79 -18.89
CA ASN A 33 -19.32 -13.78 -18.94
C ASN A 33 -18.73 -13.59 -20.34
N LEU A 34 -18.72 -14.62 -21.19
CA LEU A 34 -18.20 -14.57 -22.57
C LEU A 34 -19.21 -13.99 -23.57
N PHE A 35 -20.50 -14.28 -23.39
CA PHE A 35 -21.52 -14.00 -24.41
C PHE A 35 -22.49 -12.88 -24.03
N THR A 36 -22.48 -12.40 -22.78
CA THR A 36 -23.32 -11.29 -22.35
C THR A 36 -22.51 -10.00 -22.28
N VAL A 37 -22.91 -9.01 -23.09
CA VAL A 37 -22.35 -7.66 -23.04
C VAL A 37 -22.53 -7.08 -21.63
N GLY A 38 -21.46 -6.53 -21.07
CA GLY A 38 -21.44 -6.01 -19.69
C GLY A 38 -21.22 -7.05 -18.59
N ALA A 39 -21.20 -8.35 -18.92
CA ALA A 39 -20.84 -9.42 -17.97
C ALA A 39 -19.33 -9.76 -17.99
N VAL A 40 -18.51 -8.91 -18.62
CA VAL A 40 -17.06 -9.08 -18.70
C VAL A 40 -16.48 -9.06 -17.28
N PRO A 41 -15.71 -10.08 -16.87
CA PRO A 41 -15.18 -10.16 -15.52
C PRO A 41 -14.12 -9.08 -15.28
N GLU A 42 -14.11 -8.52 -14.08
CA GLU A 42 -13.09 -7.56 -13.69
C GLU A 42 -11.72 -8.25 -13.61
N VAL A 43 -10.73 -7.66 -14.27
CA VAL A 43 -9.35 -8.13 -14.24
C VAL A 43 -8.59 -7.37 -13.16
N ALA A 44 -8.04 -8.11 -12.21
CA ALA A 44 -7.19 -7.53 -11.18
C ALA A 44 -6.00 -6.80 -11.82
N ARG A 45 -5.68 -5.61 -11.31
CA ARG A 45 -4.56 -4.82 -11.86
C ARG A 45 -3.23 -5.58 -11.76
N PRO A 46 -2.35 -5.45 -12.77
CA PRO A 46 -1.01 -6.00 -12.66
C PRO A 46 -0.23 -5.31 -11.55
N TRP A 47 0.66 -6.03 -10.85
CA TRP A 47 1.46 -5.46 -9.77
C TRP A 47 2.40 -4.36 -10.25
N SER A 48 2.81 -4.40 -11.51
CA SER A 48 3.58 -3.32 -12.16
C SER A 48 2.85 -1.97 -12.11
N SER A 49 1.52 -1.94 -12.06
CA SER A 49 0.76 -0.70 -11.89
C SER A 49 0.94 -0.03 -10.52
N TYR A 50 1.46 -0.76 -9.53
CA TYR A 50 1.83 -0.24 -8.20
C TYR A 50 3.32 0.13 -8.11
N ALA A 51 4.08 0.01 -9.21
CA ALA A 51 5.48 0.38 -9.22
C ALA A 51 5.67 1.86 -8.80
N PRO A 52 6.70 2.15 -7.99
CA PRO A 52 6.98 3.52 -7.58
C PRO A 52 7.45 4.35 -8.78
N THR A 53 7.18 5.65 -8.75
CA THR A 53 7.61 6.60 -9.79
C THR A 53 8.39 7.74 -9.15
N VAL A 54 9.14 8.49 -9.94
CA VAL A 54 9.86 9.68 -9.46
C VAL A 54 9.10 10.92 -9.89
N VAL A 55 8.95 11.89 -8.98
CA VAL A 55 8.26 13.16 -9.23
C VAL A 55 9.15 14.34 -8.84
N ARG A 56 9.02 15.45 -9.57
CA ARG A 56 9.66 16.72 -9.25
C ARG A 56 8.63 17.65 -8.63
N LEU A 57 8.94 18.18 -7.45
CA LEU A 57 8.10 19.14 -6.74
C LEU A 57 8.30 20.56 -7.28
N PRO A 58 7.37 21.50 -7.01
CA PRO A 58 7.50 22.90 -7.46
C PRO A 58 8.76 23.60 -6.93
N ASP A 59 9.26 23.18 -5.77
CA ASP A 59 10.50 23.67 -5.16
C ASP A 59 11.78 23.08 -5.79
N GLY A 60 11.64 22.29 -6.85
CA GLY A 60 12.75 21.66 -7.56
C GLY A 60 13.25 20.34 -6.96
N ARG A 61 12.76 19.90 -5.79
CA ARG A 61 13.19 18.65 -5.17
C ARG A 61 12.66 17.44 -5.93
N ILE A 62 13.48 16.41 -6.03
CA ILE A 62 13.11 15.10 -6.59
C ILE A 62 12.68 14.18 -5.44
N LYS A 63 11.52 13.54 -5.56
CA LYS A 63 10.95 12.63 -4.55
C LYS A 63 10.40 11.35 -5.19
N LEU A 64 10.41 10.27 -4.42
CA LEU A 64 9.78 9.01 -4.79
C LEU A 64 8.27 9.10 -4.52
N SER A 65 7.45 8.86 -5.55
CA SER A 65 5.99 8.78 -5.47
C SER A 65 5.52 7.33 -5.40
N THR A 66 5.07 6.94 -4.21
CA THR A 66 4.35 5.70 -3.93
C THR A 66 2.92 6.02 -3.48
N LYS A 67 2.04 5.02 -3.37
CA LYS A 67 0.69 5.22 -2.82
C LYS A 67 0.73 5.81 -1.40
N PHE A 68 1.71 5.41 -0.58
CA PHE A 68 1.92 5.97 0.76
C PHE A 68 2.26 7.46 0.71
N THR A 69 3.24 7.86 -0.11
CA THR A 69 3.64 9.27 -0.20
C THR A 69 2.53 10.18 -0.74
N ARG A 70 1.68 9.67 -1.65
CA ARG A 70 0.51 10.41 -2.16
C ARG A 70 -0.57 10.57 -1.10
N LEU A 71 -0.69 9.60 -0.20
CA LEU A 71 -1.65 9.64 0.90
C LEU A 71 -1.17 10.56 2.04
N THR A 72 0.10 10.47 2.43
CA THR A 72 0.62 11.14 3.64
C THR A 72 1.37 12.44 3.37
N GLY A 73 1.80 12.68 2.13
CA GLY A 73 2.69 13.77 1.78
C GLY A 73 4.12 13.64 2.37
N ARG A 74 4.45 12.49 2.98
CA ARG A 74 5.74 12.22 3.63
C ARG A 74 6.60 11.28 2.79
N SER A 75 7.88 11.20 3.14
CA SER A 75 8.81 10.19 2.63
C SER A 75 8.23 8.76 2.77
N PRO A 76 8.50 7.82 1.85
CA PRO A 76 8.08 6.42 1.99
C PRO A 76 8.92 5.64 3.01
N ILE A 77 9.91 6.29 3.64
CA ILE A 77 10.68 5.77 4.78
C ILE A 77 10.10 6.39 6.05
N LEU A 78 9.88 5.57 7.08
CA LEU A 78 9.26 5.97 8.34
C LEU A 78 10.06 5.47 9.56
N LEU A 79 9.92 6.19 10.66
CA LEU A 79 10.41 5.80 11.98
C LEU A 79 9.26 5.12 12.74
N ALA A 80 9.35 3.80 12.87
CA ALA A 80 8.32 2.99 13.53
C ALA A 80 8.32 3.15 15.05
N GLY A 81 7.17 2.93 15.68
CA GLY A 81 7.03 2.91 17.14
C GLY A 81 7.75 1.70 17.75
N MET A 82 9.00 1.91 18.17
CA MET A 82 9.86 0.92 18.84
C MET A 82 10.06 1.28 20.32
N THR A 83 9.87 0.30 21.20
CA THR A 83 10.30 0.38 22.61
C THR A 83 11.68 -0.27 22.72
N PRO A 84 12.69 0.36 23.34
CA PRO A 84 12.65 1.63 24.09
C PRO A 84 12.89 2.89 23.25
N THR A 85 13.36 2.75 22.01
CA THR A 85 14.01 3.84 21.24
C THR A 85 13.13 5.06 20.97
N THR A 86 11.87 4.84 20.58
CA THR A 86 10.95 5.92 20.16
C THR A 86 10.00 6.36 21.28
N VAL A 87 10.31 6.02 22.52
CA VAL A 87 9.65 6.59 23.70
C VAL A 87 10.15 8.02 23.94
N ASP A 88 11.39 8.34 23.57
CA ASP A 88 11.93 9.70 23.62
C ASP A 88 11.33 10.57 22.50
N ALA A 89 10.72 11.70 22.89
CA ALA A 89 10.12 12.62 21.94
C ALA A 89 11.17 13.31 21.04
N LYS A 90 12.44 13.38 21.45
CA LYS A 90 13.49 14.06 20.68
C LYS A 90 13.76 13.38 19.33
N ILE A 91 13.91 12.06 19.32
CA ILE A 91 14.15 11.31 18.08
C ILE A 91 12.93 11.35 17.15
N VAL A 92 11.72 11.26 17.72
CA VAL A 92 10.46 11.34 16.97
C VAL A 92 10.28 12.72 16.34
N ALA A 93 10.52 13.79 17.10
CA ALA A 93 10.46 15.16 16.61
C ALA A 93 11.53 15.43 15.54
N ALA A 94 12.75 14.94 15.73
CA ALA A 94 13.81 15.07 14.73
C ALA A 94 13.44 14.40 13.40
N ALA A 95 12.92 13.16 13.44
CA ALA A 95 12.47 12.46 12.24
C ALA A 95 11.27 13.16 11.56
N ALA A 96 10.31 13.66 12.34
CA ALA A 96 9.17 14.41 11.81
C ALA A 96 9.60 15.72 11.14
N ASN A 97 10.55 16.45 11.73
CA ASN A 97 11.13 17.68 11.17
C ASN A 97 11.94 17.42 9.90
N ALA A 98 12.58 16.25 9.79
CA ALA A 98 13.25 15.81 8.56
C ALA A 98 12.27 15.41 7.43
N GLY A 99 10.95 15.51 7.65
CA GLY A 99 9.93 15.22 6.64
C GLY A 99 9.60 13.74 6.50
N HIS A 100 9.85 12.93 7.53
CA HIS A 100 9.47 11.51 7.58
C HIS A 100 8.19 11.33 8.40
N TRP A 101 7.53 10.19 8.23
CA TRP A 101 6.51 9.74 9.17
C TRP A 101 7.22 9.18 10.41
N ALA A 102 6.76 9.53 11.60
CA ALA A 102 7.38 9.10 12.84
C ALA A 102 6.33 8.80 13.90
N GLU A 103 6.49 7.68 14.58
CA GLU A 103 5.56 7.19 15.60
C GLU A 103 6.20 7.26 16.99
N LEU A 104 5.47 7.83 17.95
CA LEU A 104 5.88 7.85 19.35
C LEU A 104 5.43 6.55 20.03
N ALA A 105 6.37 5.76 20.56
CA ALA A 105 6.03 4.56 21.31
C ALA A 105 5.28 4.92 22.61
N GLY A 106 4.09 4.34 22.77
CA GLY A 106 3.27 4.52 23.96
C GLY A 106 3.65 3.58 25.11
N ALA A 107 4.21 2.41 24.81
CA ALA A 107 4.62 1.44 25.83
C ALA A 107 5.71 2.04 26.73
N GLY A 108 5.51 1.94 28.05
CA GLY A 108 6.41 2.54 29.06
C GLY A 108 6.06 3.97 29.47
N LYS A 109 5.10 4.65 28.81
CA LYS A 109 4.55 5.93 29.28
C LYS A 109 3.24 5.70 30.02
N SER A 110 3.14 6.22 31.25
CA SER A 110 1.84 6.36 31.90
C SER A 110 1.04 7.49 31.23
N PRO A 111 -0.30 7.48 31.29
CA PRO A 111 -1.13 8.54 30.71
C PRO A 111 -0.74 9.94 31.19
N LYS A 112 -0.36 10.07 32.48
CA LYS A 112 0.14 11.33 33.07
C LYS A 112 1.50 11.78 32.51
N ARG A 113 2.30 10.85 31.99
CA ARG A 113 3.61 11.11 31.35
C ARG A 113 3.51 11.19 29.82
N PHE A 114 2.32 11.05 29.26
CA PHE A 114 2.04 11.28 27.85
C PHE A 114 1.64 12.75 27.63
N SER A 115 2.56 13.68 27.93
CA SER A 115 2.40 15.09 27.59
C SER A 115 3.39 15.46 26.50
N ILE A 116 2.88 15.94 25.36
CA ILE A 116 3.70 16.48 24.27
C ILE A 116 3.80 17.98 24.53
N THR A 117 4.85 18.42 25.21
CA THR A 117 5.12 19.86 25.35
C THR A 117 5.74 20.34 24.04
N ALA A 118 4.91 20.89 23.15
CA ALA A 118 5.39 21.57 21.95
C ALA A 118 6.12 22.85 22.38
N SER A 119 7.45 22.83 22.35
CA SER A 119 8.27 24.04 22.50
C SER A 119 7.96 24.96 21.31
N ARG A 120 7.15 25.99 21.55
CA ARG A 120 7.03 27.13 20.64
C ARG A 120 8.41 27.81 20.57
N ARG A 121 9.00 27.85 19.38
CA ARG A 121 9.89 28.94 19.01
C ARG A 121 9.05 30.00 18.30
#